data_AF-A0A2M7L991-F1
#
_entry.id   AF-A0A2M7L991-F1
#
_cell.length_a   1.000
_cell.length_b   1.000
_cell.length_c   1.000
_cell.angle_alpha   90.00
_cell.angle_beta   90.00
_cell.angle_gamma   90.00
#
_symmetry.space_group_name_H-M   'P 1'
#
loop_
_entity.id
_entity.type
_entity.pdbx_description
1 polymer ?
#
loop_
_entity_poly.entity_id
_entity_poly.type
_entity_poly.pdbx_seq_one_letter_code
_entity_poly.pdbx_strand_id
1 'polypeptide(L)'
;MRIIFMLTALVAFAMPAQAKAFDSIEDRGDKITADLQGNDSYHAHLARELASIASIEKGQHDLGAAKVLIKMAEQEAAKAGGTK
;
A
#
# COMPACT_ATOMS: atom_id res chain seq x y z
N MET A 1 26.77 -13.83 -34.54
CA MET A 1 25.34 -14.14 -34.33
C MET A 1 25.00 -14.82 -32.98
N ARG A 2 25.94 -15.02 -32.04
CA ARG A 2 25.63 -15.56 -30.70
C ARG A 2 25.50 -14.50 -29.60
N ILE A 3 26.16 -13.35 -29.77
CA ILE A 3 26.23 -12.28 -28.75
C ILE A 3 24.96 -11.40 -28.76
N ILE A 4 24.33 -11.24 -29.93
CA ILE A 4 23.09 -10.43 -30.08
C ILE A 4 21.91 -11.07 -29.33
N PHE A 5 21.86 -12.40 -29.28
CA PHE A 5 20.81 -13.15 -28.56
C PHE A 5 20.96 -13.10 -27.03
N MET A 6 22.11 -12.68 -26.50
CA MET A 6 22.33 -12.59 -25.05
C MET A 6 21.93 -11.22 -24.48
N LEU A 7 21.93 -10.16 -25.30
CA LEU A 7 21.58 -8.80 -24.87
C LEU A 7 20.07 -8.58 -24.68
N THR A 8 19.21 -9.32 -25.39
CA THR A 8 17.76 -9.22 -25.24
C THR A 8 17.22 -9.89 -23.98
N ALA A 9 17.95 -10.85 -23.41
CA ALA A 9 17.56 -11.53 -22.17
C ALA A 9 17.79 -10.67 -20.91
N LEU A 10 18.69 -9.68 -20.97
CA LEU A 10 19.02 -8.85 -19.81
C LEU A 10 17.99 -7.73 -19.56
N VAL A 11 17.23 -7.32 -20.59
CA VAL A 11 16.22 -6.25 -20.48
C VAL A 11 14.89 -6.77 -19.91
N ALA A 12 14.64 -8.09 -19.96
CA ALA A 12 13.40 -8.69 -19.46
C ALA A 12 13.34 -8.84 -17.93
N PHE A 13 14.45 -8.65 -17.21
CA PHE A 13 14.48 -8.73 -15.74
C PHE A 13 14.42 -7.35 -15.06
N ALA A 14 14.28 -6.27 -15.84
CA ALA A 14 14.14 -4.91 -15.33
C ALA A 14 12.70 -4.41 -15.54
N MET A 15 11.73 -5.03 -14.87
CA MET A 15 10.37 -4.49 -14.72
C MET A 15 9.94 -4.62 -13.26
N PRO A 16 9.05 -3.74 -12.77
CA PRO A 16 9.32 -2.34 -12.47
C PRO A 16 9.25 -2.17 -10.94
N ALA A 17 10.33 -1.71 -10.31
CA ALA A 17 10.28 -1.25 -8.91
C ALA A 17 9.37 0.00 -8.73
N GLN A 18 8.76 0.51 -9.80
CA GLN A 18 7.89 1.69 -9.81
C GLN A 18 6.42 1.41 -9.49
N ALA A 19 5.99 0.15 -9.32
CA ALA A 19 4.59 -0.17 -9.01
C ALA A 19 4.13 0.39 -7.64
N LYS A 20 5.01 0.46 -6.64
CA LYS A 20 4.68 1.00 -5.30
C LYS A 20 4.48 2.53 -5.26
N ALA A 21 4.77 3.26 -6.34
CA ALA A 21 4.68 4.72 -6.34
C ALA A 21 3.28 5.27 -6.66
N PHE A 22 2.36 4.40 -7.11
CA PHE A 22 1.04 4.82 -7.61
C PHE A 22 -0.15 4.19 -6.86
N ASP A 23 0.07 3.48 -5.75
CA ASP A 23 -1.06 2.91 -4.99
C ASP A 23 -1.98 4.02 -4.48
N SER A 24 -3.25 3.92 -4.84
CA SER A 24 -4.27 4.86 -4.40
C SER A 24 -4.57 4.71 -2.90
N ILE A 25 -5.28 5.68 -2.31
CA ILE A 25 -5.69 5.58 -0.89
C ILE A 25 -6.56 4.34 -0.67
N GLU A 26 -7.38 4.01 -1.65
CA GLU A 26 -8.27 2.84 -1.68
C GLU A 26 -7.46 1.56 -1.76
N ASP A 27 -6.51 1.45 -2.70
CA ASP A 27 -5.66 0.26 -2.83
C ASP A 27 -4.88 0.00 -1.53
N ARG A 28 -4.39 1.07 -0.90
CA ARG A 28 -3.70 1.01 0.38
C ARG A 28 -4.63 0.61 1.53
N GLY A 29 -5.87 1.11 1.54
CA GLY A 29 -6.88 0.76 2.53
C GLY A 29 -7.34 -0.70 2.42
N ASP A 30 -7.54 -1.18 1.20
CA ASP A 30 -7.89 -2.58 0.92
C ASP A 30 -6.75 -3.51 1.33
N LYS A 31 -5.50 -3.12 1.02
CA LYS A 31 -4.31 -3.84 1.49
C LYS A 31 -4.24 -3.92 3.02
N ILE A 32 -4.47 -2.82 3.73
CA ILE A 32 -4.49 -2.82 5.21
C ILE A 32 -5.58 -3.74 5.75
N THR A 33 -6.75 -3.72 5.13
CA THR A 33 -7.88 -4.57 5.54
C THR A 33 -7.56 -6.05 5.33
N ALA A 34 -6.95 -6.39 4.19
CA ALA A 34 -6.53 -7.75 3.87
C ALA A 34 -5.38 -8.23 4.79
N ASP A 35 -4.34 -7.41 4.99
CA ASP A 35 -3.19 -7.74 5.82
C ASP A 35 -3.57 -7.96 7.30
N LEU A 36 -4.67 -7.35 7.74
CA LEU A 36 -5.16 -7.43 9.11
C LEU A 36 -6.37 -8.37 9.25
N GLN A 37 -6.77 -9.11 8.22
CA GLN A 37 -7.96 -9.95 8.28
C GLN A 37 -7.85 -10.98 9.44
N GLY A 38 -8.87 -11.01 10.30
CA GLY A 38 -8.88 -11.89 11.48
C GLY A 38 -8.00 -11.43 12.65
N ASN A 39 -7.41 -10.24 12.57
CA ASN A 39 -6.65 -9.62 13.67
C ASN A 39 -7.53 -8.59 14.40
N ASP A 40 -7.83 -8.86 15.67
CA ASP A 40 -8.70 -8.00 16.51
C ASP A 40 -7.91 -7.20 17.56
N SER A 41 -6.59 -7.05 17.37
CA SER A 41 -5.79 -6.19 18.23
C SER A 41 -6.22 -4.71 18.11
N TYR A 42 -5.96 -3.93 19.15
CA TYR A 42 -6.22 -2.49 19.15
C TYR A 42 -5.61 -1.79 17.92
N HIS A 43 -4.36 -2.12 17.60
CA HIS A 43 -3.65 -1.57 16.45
C HIS A 43 -4.31 -1.96 15.12
N ALA A 44 -4.85 -3.18 15.01
CA ALA A 44 -5.56 -3.61 13.82
C ALA A 44 -6.89 -2.86 13.62
N HIS A 45 -7.65 -2.66 14.71
CA HIS A 45 -8.86 -1.83 14.68
C HIS A 45 -8.55 -0.39 14.28
N LEU A 46 -7.57 0.22 14.94
CA LEU A 46 -7.18 1.60 14.67
C LEU A 46 -6.69 1.78 13.23
N ALA A 47 -5.93 0.83 12.70
CA ALA A 47 -5.49 0.86 11.31
C ALA A 47 -6.66 0.86 10.31
N ARG A 48 -7.68 0.01 10.52
CA ARG A 48 -8.87 -0.02 9.66
C ARG A 48 -9.68 1.27 9.75
N GLU A 49 -9.84 1.83 10.95
CA GLU A 49 -10.54 3.12 11.13
C GLU A 49 -9.81 4.25 10.41
N LEU A 50 -8.49 4.37 10.60
CA LEU A 50 -7.69 5.40 9.93
C LEU A 50 -7.73 5.27 8.40
N ALA A 51 -7.71 4.04 7.87
CA ALA A 51 -7.86 3.80 6.44
C ALA A 51 -9.26 4.20 5.92
N SER A 52 -10.31 3.92 6.70
CA SER A 52 -11.68 4.34 6.39
C SER A 52 -11.82 5.86 6.36
N ILE A 53 -11.30 6.56 7.38
CA ILE A 53 -11.32 8.03 7.42
C ILE A 53 -10.50 8.61 6.25
N ALA A 54 -9.35 8.02 5.92
CA ALA A 54 -8.56 8.46 4.76
C ALA A 54 -9.34 8.40 3.44
N SER A 55 -10.17 7.36 3.25
CA SER A 55 -11.05 7.24 2.09
C SER A 55 -12.14 8.32 2.07
N ILE A 56 -12.74 8.61 3.24
CA ILE A 56 -13.73 9.69 3.39
C ILE A 56 -13.10 11.05 3.05
N GLU A 57 -11.92 11.36 3.60
CA GLU A 57 -11.23 12.63 3.32
C GLU A 57 -10.83 12.76 1.84
N LYS A 58 -10.43 11.66 1.20
CA LYS A 58 -10.20 11.66 -0.26
C LYS A 58 -11.49 11.99 -1.00
N GLY A 59 -12.62 11.41 -0.61
CA GLY A 59 -13.95 11.71 -1.17
C GLY A 59 -14.36 13.17 -1.00
N GLN A 60 -13.90 13.83 0.07
CA GLN A 60 -14.07 15.27 0.32
C GLN A 60 -13.04 16.16 -0.41
N HIS A 61 -12.18 15.57 -1.26
CA HIS A 61 -11.07 16.23 -1.93
C HIS A 61 -9.97 16.80 -1.01
N ASP A 62 -9.97 16.46 0.30
CA ASP A 62 -8.84 16.72 1.18
C ASP A 62 -7.78 15.63 1.03
N LEU A 63 -7.03 15.74 -0.08
CA LEU A 63 -5.95 14.80 -0.40
C LEU A 63 -4.78 14.90 0.59
N GLY A 64 -4.65 16.00 1.33
CA GLY A 64 -3.62 16.18 2.34
C GLY A 64 -3.90 15.32 3.57
N ALA A 65 -5.09 15.50 4.15
CA ALA A 65 -5.55 14.69 5.27
C ALA A 65 -5.60 13.20 4.92
N ALA A 66 -6.15 12.85 3.75
CA ALA A 66 -6.22 11.48 3.28
C ALA A 66 -4.86 10.78 3.24
N LYS A 67 -3.82 11.44 2.70
CA LYS A 67 -2.45 10.90 2.63
C LYS A 67 -1.81 10.71 4.00
N VAL A 68 -2.09 11.61 4.94
CA VAL A 68 -1.56 11.52 6.31
C VAL A 68 -2.23 10.36 7.06
N LEU A 69 -3.55 10.27 6.98
CA LEU A 69 -4.33 9.25 7.67
C LEU A 69 -4.01 7.84 7.17
N ILE A 70 -3.90 7.64 5.86
CA ILE A 70 -3.54 6.31 5.33
C ILE A 70 -2.11 5.91 5.74
N LYS A 71 -1.19 6.88 5.88
CA LYS A 71 0.17 6.62 6.36
C LYS A 71 0.17 6.24 7.84
N MET A 72 -0.68 6.87 8.64
CA MET A 72 -0.88 6.46 10.04
C MET A 72 -1.50 5.06 10.11
N ALA A 73 -2.46 4.76 9.25
CA ALA A 73 -3.08 3.44 9.16
C ALA A 73 -2.05 2.34 8.87
N GLU A 74 -1.12 2.57 7.93
CA GLU A 74 -0.01 1.66 7.65
C GLU A 74 0.93 1.46 8.84
N GLN A 75 1.22 2.52 9.60
CA GLN A 75 2.06 2.42 10.80
C GLN A 75 1.39 1.57 11.87
N GLU A 76 0.09 1.74 12.08
CA GLU A 76 -0.68 0.91 13.02
C GLU A 76 -0.81 -0.53 12.52
N ALA A 77 -1.02 -0.74 11.22
CA ALA A 77 -1.02 -2.07 10.61
C ALA A 77 0.31 -2.79 10.83
N ALA A 78 1.44 -2.09 10.66
CA ALA A 78 2.77 -2.65 10.93
C ALA A 78 2.98 -3.01 12.40
N LYS A 79 2.40 -2.26 13.35
CA LYS A 79 2.41 -2.59 14.79
C LYS A 79 1.54 -3.80 15.11
N ALA A 80 0.44 -3.97 14.40
CA ALA A 80 -0.45 -5.12 14.53
C ALA A 80 0.13 -6.42 13.94
N GLY A 81 1.28 -6.37 13.27
CA GLY A 81 1.91 -7.52 12.61
C GLY A 81 1.58 -7.65 11.12
N GLY A 82 0.99 -6.63 10.50
CA GLY A 82 0.82 -6.54 9.05
C GLY A 82 2.16 -6.53 8.33
N THR A 83 2.28 -7.33 7.28
CA THR A 83 3.50 -7.49 6.48
C THR A 83 3.91 -6.17 5.80
N LYS A 84 5.18 -5.77 5.97
CA LYS A 84 5.81 -4.61 5.31
C LYS A 84 5.88 -4.72 3.79
#